data_AF-A0AAV8WIT0-F1
#
_entry.id   AF-A0AAV8WIT0-F1
#
_cell.length_a   1.000
_cell.length_b   1.000
_cell.length_c   1.000
_cell.angle_alpha   90.00
_cell.angle_beta   90.00
_cell.angle_gamma   90.00
#
_symmetry.space_group_name_H-M   'P 1'
#
loop_
_entity.id
_entity.type
_entity.pdbx_description
1 polymer ?
#
loop_
_entity_poly.entity_id
_entity_poly.type
_entity_poly.pdbx_seq_one_letter_code
_entity_poly.pdbx_strand_id
1 'polypeptide(L)' 'MKRRLDQFSLNQKVWRCSHAQSDATKYFSAKLAPKFVGPFTISKIVSPWTYELKDPNGKHTVWHIKDLKAHPPDSE' A
#
# COMPACT_ATOMS: atom_id res chain seq x y z
N MET A 1 16.10 -19.41 -2.81
CA MET A 1 15.66 -18.29 -3.68
C MET A 1 15.51 -17.03 -2.86
N LYS A 2 16.35 -16.01 -3.07
CA LYS A 2 16.19 -14.67 -2.47
C LYS A 2 15.04 -13.96 -3.18
N ARG A 3 13.94 -13.70 -2.47
CA ARG A 3 12.87 -12.82 -2.98
C ARG A 3 13.52 -11.46 -3.21
N ARG A 4 13.64 -11.00 -4.46
CA ARG A 4 14.06 -9.63 -4.75
C ARG A 4 13.03 -8.74 -4.07
N LEU A 5 13.49 -7.92 -3.14
CA LEU A 5 12.64 -6.89 -2.59
C LEU A 5 12.68 -5.78 -3.62
N ASP A 6 11.58 -5.62 -4.34
CA ASP A 6 11.38 -4.50 -5.26
C ASP A 6 11.55 -3.21 -4.47
N GLN A 7 12.67 -2.52 -4.69
CA GLN A 7 12.83 -1.16 -4.17
C GLN A 7 11.88 -0.27 -4.94
N PHE A 8 11.05 0.47 -4.22
CA PHE A 8 10.11 1.38 -4.83
C PHE A 8 10.71 2.78 -4.93
N SER A 9 10.33 3.50 -5.98
CA SER A 9 10.74 4.89 -6.18
C SER A 9 9.75 5.88 -5.56
N LEU A 10 10.23 7.07 -5.23
CA LEU A 10 9.37 8.20 -4.88
C LEU A 10 8.39 8.48 -6.02
N ASN A 11 7.18 8.92 -5.69
CA ASN A 11 6.08 9.18 -6.62
C ASN A 11 5.54 7.95 -7.38
N GLN A 12 6.02 6.74 -7.08
CA GLN A 12 5.48 5.52 -7.65
C GLN A 12 4.11 5.18 -7.04
N LYS A 13 3.18 4.73 -7.88
CA LYS A 13 1.90 4.18 -7.44
C LYS A 13 2.09 2.75 -6.94
N VAL A 14 1.59 2.47 -5.75
CA VAL A 14 1.63 1.14 -5.12
C VAL A 14 0.28 0.83 -4.51
N TRP A 15 -0.06 -0.44 -4.46
CA TRP A 15 -1.20 -0.92 -3.69
C TRP A 15 -0.75 -1.35 -2.30
N ARG A 16 -1.54 -1.04 -1.28
CA ARG A 16 -1.28 -1.50 0.09
C ARG A 16 -2.26 -2.61 0.46
N CYS A 17 -1.77 -3.64 1.13
CA CYS A 17 -2.62 -4.70 1.65
C CYS A 17 -3.57 -4.14 2.73
N SER A 18 -4.86 -4.35 2.56
CA SER A 18 -5.87 -3.94 3.54
C SER A 18 -5.86 -4.93 4.70
N HIS A 19 -5.31 -4.54 5.84
CA HIS A 19 -5.59 -5.21 7.11
C HIS A 19 -6.92 -4.69 7.70
N ALA A 20 -7.97 -4.72 6.87
CA ALA A 20 -9.27 -4.24 7.29
C ALA A 20 -9.82 -5.22 8.34
N GLN A 21 -9.93 -4.76 9.59
CA GLN A 21 -10.59 -5.53 10.64
C GLN A 21 -12.09 -5.43 10.45
N SER A 22 -12.80 -6.53 10.64
CA SER A 22 -14.27 -6.55 10.58
C SER A 22 -14.84 -5.66 11.67
N ASP A 23 -15.70 -4.72 11.29
CA ASP A 23 -16.36 -3.78 12.20
C ASP A 23 -17.87 -4.01 12.09
N ALA A 24 -18.43 -4.70 13.09
CA ALA A 24 -19.85 -5.06 13.12
C ALA A 24 -20.76 -3.82 13.27
N THR A 25 -20.28 -2.78 13.93
CA THR A 25 -21.00 -1.51 14.13
C THR A 25 -21.19 -0.77 12.81
N LYS A 26 -20.24 -0.94 11.87
CA LYS A 26 -20.30 -0.37 10.52
C LYS A 26 -20.83 -1.35 9.47
N TYR A 27 -21.33 -2.52 9.87
CA TYR A 27 -21.69 -3.62 8.97
C TYR A 27 -20.56 -3.97 7.97
N PHE A 28 -19.31 -3.74 8.35
CA PHE A 28 -18.15 -3.91 7.48
C PHE A 28 -17.54 -5.30 7.69
N SER A 29 -17.73 -6.17 6.70
CA SER A 29 -17.19 -7.53 6.71
C SER A 29 -15.83 -7.57 6.03
N ALA A 30 -14.76 -7.83 6.79
CA ALA A 30 -13.39 -8.02 6.26
C ALA A 30 -13.31 -9.11 5.18
N LYS A 31 -14.22 -10.09 5.20
CA LYS A 31 -14.31 -11.19 4.22
C LYS A 31 -14.72 -10.72 2.82
N LEU A 32 -15.44 -9.59 2.73
CA LEU A 32 -15.86 -8.96 1.46
C LEU A 32 -14.97 -7.78 1.09
N ALA A 33 -14.04 -7.39 1.96
CA ALA A 33 -13.16 -6.27 1.72
C ALA A 33 -12.14 -6.60 0.61
N PRO A 34 -11.82 -5.66 -0.27
CA PRO A 34 -10.75 -5.85 -1.24
C PRO A 34 -9.44 -6.12 -0.49
N LYS A 35 -8.68 -7.12 -0.92
CA LYS A 35 -7.42 -7.53 -0.28
C LYS A 35 -6.33 -6.45 -0.38
N PHE A 36 -6.41 -5.61 -1.40
CA PHE A 36 -5.53 -4.48 -1.61
C PHE A 36 -6.37 -3.22 -1.77
N VAL A 37 -6.04 -2.17 -1.03
CA VAL A 37 -6.63 -0.84 -1.21
C VAL A 37 -5.80 -0.09 -2.23
N GLY A 38 -6.45 0.82 -2.95
CA GLY A 38 -6.07 1.40 -4.24
C GLY A 38 -4.67 2.03 -4.39
N PRO A 39 -4.47 2.83 -5.45
CA PRO A 39 -3.16 3.37 -5.76
C PRO A 39 -2.77 4.45 -4.76
N PHE A 40 -1.87 4.10 -3.85
CA PHE A 40 -1.16 5.03 -2.98
C PHE A 40 0.09 5.51 -3.67
N THR A 41 0.47 6.76 -3.42
CA THR A 41 1.70 7.32 -3.96
C THR A 41 2.77 7.30 -2.89
N ILE A 42 3.97 6.81 -3.21
CA ILE A 42 5.10 6.90 -2.27
C ILE A 42 5.54 8.35 -2.17
N SER A 43 5.35 8.92 -0.98
CA SER A 43 5.74 10.30 -0.65
C SER A 43 7.20 10.38 -0.21
N LYS A 44 7.63 9.41 0.60
CA LYS A 44 8.97 9.41 1.19
C LYS A 44 9.47 7.99 1.43
N ILE A 45 10.77 7.79 1.27
CA ILE A 45 11.45 6.56 1.70
C ILE A 45 11.96 6.83 3.12
N VAL A 46 11.33 6.20 4.12
CA VAL A 46 11.74 6.35 5.53
C VAL A 46 12.97 5.47 5.80
N SER A 47 12.92 4.25 5.27
CA SER A 47 13.95 3.22 5.39
C SER A 47 13.93 2.34 4.14
N PRO A 48 14.99 1.57 3.85
CA PRO A 48 15.00 0.63 2.71
C PRO A 48 13.85 -0.38 2.71
N TRP A 49 13.26 -0.62 3.88
CA TRP A 49 12.15 -1.55 4.12
C TRP A 49 10.81 -0.87 4.36
N THR A 50 10.79 0.45 4.59
CA THR A 50 9.62 1.17 5.09
C THR A 50 9.41 2.45 4.31
N TYR A 51 8.23 2.60 3.73
CA TYR A 51 7.87 3.69 2.84
C TYR A 51 6.68 4.45 3.41
N GLU A 52 6.72 5.76 3.26
CA GLU A 52 5.59 6.64 3.56
C GLU A 52 4.72 6.76 2.31
N LEU A 53 3.49 6.28 2.44
CA LEU A 53 2.45 6.38 1.45
C LEU A 53 1.59 7.61 1.72
N LYS A 54 1.27 8.34 0.66
CA LYS A 54 0.29 9.42 0.66
C LYS A 54 -1.01 8.91 0.04
N ASP A 55 -2.06 8.92 0.86
CA ASP A 55 -3.44 8.74 0.42
C ASP A 55 -3.87 9.97 -0.41
N PRO A 56 -4.78 9.81 -1.38
CA PRO A 56 -5.37 10.95 -2.11
C PRO A 56 -6.07 11.96 -1.19
N ASN A 57 -6.52 11.50 -0.01
CA ASN A 57 -7.10 12.34 1.03
C ASN A 57 -6.06 13.16 1.82
N GLY A 58 -4.78 13.09 1.46
CA GLY A 58 -3.70 13.81 2.14
C GLY A 58 -3.22 13.17 3.44
N LYS A 59 -3.64 11.94 3.75
CA LYS A 59 -3.16 11.19 4.91
C LYS A 59 -1.83 10.52 4.58
N HIS A 60 -0.84 10.68 5.45
CA HIS A 60 0.45 10.01 5.34
C HIS A 60 0.43 8.76 6.23
N THR A 61 0.76 7.61 5.65
CA THR A 61 0.81 6.34 6.39
C THR A 61 2.10 5.61 6.07
N VAL A 62 2.74 5.04 7.09
CA VAL A 62 4.02 4.36 6.95
C VAL A 62 3.77 2.86 6.85
N TRP A 63 4.31 2.23 5.80
CA TRP A 63 4.08 0.81 5.50
C TRP A 63 5.38 0.09 5.18
N HIS A 64 5.43 -1.19 5.55
CA HIS A 64 6.55 -2.06 5.23
C HIS A 64 6.45 -2.58 3.79
N ILE A 65 7.58 -2.70 3.10
CA ILE A 65 7.70 -3.17 1.70
C ILE A 65 6.98 -4.50 1.42
N LYS A 66 6.87 -5.38 2.41
CA LYS A 66 6.18 -6.68 2.30
C LYS A 66 4.67 -6.55 2.12
N ASP A 67 4.08 -5.48 2.65
CA ASP A 67 2.65 -5.20 2.62
C ASP A 67 2.28 -4.29 1.43
N LEU A 68 3.29 -3.89 0.66
CA LEU A 68 3.15 -3.08 -0.54
C LEU A 68 3.27 -3.97 -1.77
N LYS A 69 2.47 -3.65 -2.78
CA LYS A 69 2.51 -4.28 -4.10
C LYS A 69 2.74 -3.19 -5.15
N ALA A 70 3.74 -3.41 -6.01
CA ALA A 70 3.99 -2.52 -7.14
C ALA A 70 2.72 -2.44 -7.99
N HIS A 71 2.23 -1.23 -8.24
CA HIS A 71 1.34 -1.03 -9.38
C HIS A 71 2.23 -1.03 -10.62
N PRO A 72 1.92 -1.82 -11.67
CA PRO A 72 2.60 -1.63 -12.94
C PRO A 72 2.40 -0.16 -13.35
N PRO A 73 3.46 0.55 -13.81
CA PRO A 73 3.23 1.82 -14.47
C PRO A 73 2.28 1.52 -15.63
N ASP A 74 1.18 2.26 -15.70
CA ASP A 74 0.32 2.28 -16.88
C ASP A 74 1.27 2.56 -18.06
N SER A 75 1.62 1.51 -18.79
CA SER A 75 2.42 1.62 -19.99
C SER A 75 1.45 2.13 -21.03
N GLU A 76 1.51 3.44 -21.27
CA GLU A 76 0.86 4.13 -22.38
C GLU A 76 1.36 3.59 -23.72
#